data_AF-A0AA88IFL7-F1
#
_entry.id   AF-A0AA88IFL7-F1
#
_cell.length_a   1.000
_cell.length_b   1.000
_cell.length_c   1.000
_cell.angle_alpha   90.00
_cell.angle_beta   90.00
_cell.angle_gamma   90.00
#
_symmetry.space_group_name_H-M   'P 1'
#
loop_
_entity.id
_entity.type
_entity.pdbx_description
1 polymer ?
#
loop_
_entity_poly.entity_id
_entity_poly.type
_entity_poly.pdbx_seq_one_letter_code
_entity_poly.pdbx_strand_id
1 'polypeptide(L)'
;MTSKEKDKVLETYFSNLSSFAFDKAKDAIEKEKEPSKVLTGIWHSMVLLLIQLACSEKLYCSLSFLSSKGFLRKESTLKTTYETLRDDFRRIDGLHNDGSFLSHLSGQLSHFCAARVDLLEFYDKLAGIASSKSGAKVEDLLPVISDICETNVSKFYHPILTQVKAVFSLETEALQKLLRAHLDIQKWQFYPSVIALQEAKVKLDEWNLMIQGRETRKLFFSKPQPICPNLQWLNRWKSTLVAKFSLYFYNVLLENSSVSEMRVLCGRHSIDYIYMIHSFQKKYEASCVALIYDLTEVRDFPGLGYRLPIWRKEEIDVLETNPLIFYYPEKPDISQLDILNSGLASKPSSSMSYDRIIPLSDNKNSYFFIRVDPKIVLVVIFHGRKSEKDNFVSSFMFDLSSQLRCTKIFSSLRGFK
;
A
#
# COMPACT_ATOMS: atom_id res chain seq x y z
N MET A 1 -14.65 4.40 43.52
CA MET A 1 -15.33 4.27 42.21
C MET A 1 -15.97 2.89 42.08
N THR A 2 -17.24 2.81 41.72
CA THR A 2 -18.01 1.57 41.47
C THR A 2 -17.60 0.92 40.14
N SER A 3 -17.88 -0.38 39.94
CA SER A 3 -17.55 -1.07 38.68
C SER A 3 -18.20 -0.42 37.46
N LYS A 4 -19.47 -0.01 37.58
CA LYS A 4 -20.23 0.63 36.47
C LYS A 4 -19.65 1.98 36.04
N GLU A 5 -19.08 2.75 36.97
CA GLU A 5 -18.41 4.01 36.66
C GLU A 5 -17.13 3.77 35.86
N LYS A 6 -16.35 2.74 36.24
CA LYS A 6 -15.13 2.33 35.50
C LYS A 6 -15.46 1.93 34.07
N ASP A 7 -16.51 1.15 33.87
CA ASP A 7 -16.94 0.68 32.54
C ASP A 7 -17.28 1.85 31.62
N LYS A 8 -18.04 2.83 32.12
CA LYS A 8 -18.43 4.02 31.36
C LYS A 8 -17.22 4.89 30.96
N VAL A 9 -16.23 5.01 31.83
CA VAL A 9 -14.97 5.71 31.52
C VAL A 9 -14.23 4.98 30.39
N LEU A 10 -14.09 3.65 30.49
CA LEU A 10 -13.40 2.84 29.49
C LEU A 10 -14.13 2.88 28.14
N GLU A 11 -15.46 2.76 28.12
CA GLU A 11 -16.26 2.91 26.90
C GLU A 11 -16.02 4.27 26.22
N THR A 12 -15.99 5.35 27.01
CA THR A 12 -15.72 6.69 26.49
C THR A 12 -14.29 6.80 25.95
N TYR A 13 -13.32 6.22 26.66
CA TYR A 13 -11.91 6.19 26.25
C TYR A 13 -11.72 5.46 24.91
N PHE A 14 -12.20 4.22 24.79
CA PHE A 14 -12.02 3.41 23.58
C PHE A 14 -12.88 3.90 22.41
N SER A 15 -14.03 4.51 22.70
CA SER A 15 -14.79 5.25 21.70
C SER A 15 -13.97 6.40 21.11
N ASN A 16 -13.36 7.25 21.94
CA ASN A 16 -12.50 8.33 21.45
C ASN A 16 -11.24 7.82 20.73
N LEU A 17 -10.63 6.73 21.25
CA LEU A 17 -9.44 6.12 20.66
C LEU A 17 -9.71 5.61 19.24
N SER A 18 -10.81 4.88 19.04
CA SER A 18 -11.21 4.34 17.73
C SER A 18 -11.63 5.42 16.72
N SER A 19 -12.06 6.60 17.19
CA SER A 19 -12.34 7.75 16.32
C SER A 19 -11.15 8.68 16.11
N PHE A 20 -9.92 8.24 16.39
CA PHE A 20 -8.69 9.04 16.24
C PHE A 20 -8.67 10.33 17.08
N ALA A 21 -9.55 10.43 18.08
CA ALA A 21 -9.64 11.56 18.99
C ALA A 21 -8.71 11.35 20.20
N PHE A 22 -7.43 11.08 19.92
CA PHE A 22 -6.44 10.65 20.91
C PHE A 22 -6.29 11.60 22.09
N ASP A 23 -6.30 12.91 21.82
CA ASP A 23 -6.21 13.93 22.88
C ASP A 23 -7.46 13.89 23.78
N LYS A 24 -8.65 13.70 23.22
CA LYS A 24 -9.88 13.54 24.01
C LYS A 24 -9.90 12.24 24.80
N ALA A 25 -9.38 11.15 24.22
CA ALA A 25 -9.26 9.87 24.92
C ALA A 25 -8.33 10.02 26.12
N LYS A 26 -7.16 10.65 25.92
CA LYS A 26 -6.20 10.97 26.97
C LYS A 26 -6.81 11.86 28.05
N ASP A 27 -7.41 12.99 27.69
CA ASP A 27 -8.02 13.93 28.63
C ASP A 27 -9.16 13.29 29.44
N ALA A 28 -9.90 12.34 28.84
CA ALA A 28 -10.97 11.62 29.52
C ALA A 28 -10.42 10.69 30.62
N ILE A 29 -9.32 9.98 30.36
CA ILE A 29 -8.74 9.04 31.31
C ILE A 29 -7.83 9.73 32.35
N GLU A 30 -7.21 10.87 32.02
CA GLU A 30 -6.39 11.65 32.96
C GLU A 30 -7.19 12.20 34.15
N LYS A 31 -8.50 12.46 33.97
CA LYS A 31 -9.40 12.89 35.05
C LYS A 31 -9.54 11.85 36.16
N GLU A 32 -9.28 10.58 35.86
CA GLU A 32 -9.32 9.47 36.83
C GLU A 32 -8.01 9.30 37.60
N LYS A 33 -7.03 10.17 37.36
CA LYS A 33 -5.77 10.18 38.10
C LYS A 33 -6.02 10.74 39.50
N GLU A 34 -6.28 9.86 40.47
CA GLU A 34 -6.50 10.26 41.86
C GLU A 34 -5.32 11.07 42.42
N PRO A 35 -5.57 12.20 43.13
CA PRO A 35 -4.54 12.94 43.87
C PRO A 35 -4.19 12.30 45.23
N SER A 36 -4.79 11.16 45.59
CA SER A 36 -4.66 10.49 46.89
C SER A 36 -3.30 9.78 47.05
N LYS A 37 -2.68 9.89 48.23
CA LYS A 37 -1.36 9.33 48.60
C LYS A 37 -1.24 7.79 48.60
N VAL A 38 -2.21 7.04 48.09
CA VAL A 38 -2.17 5.57 48.00
C VAL A 38 -2.02 5.17 46.53
N LEU A 39 -0.77 5.13 46.08
CA LEU A 39 -0.33 4.85 44.69
C LEU A 39 -0.46 3.37 44.26
N THR A 40 -1.32 2.58 44.89
CA THR A 40 -1.29 1.11 44.77
C THR A 40 -2.67 0.54 44.50
N GLY A 41 -3.02 0.41 43.22
CA GLY A 41 -4.22 -0.30 42.77
C GLY A 41 -4.23 -0.54 41.26
N ILE A 42 -4.77 -1.67 40.83
CA ILE A 42 -4.85 -2.09 39.41
C ILE A 42 -5.45 -1.00 38.52
N TRP A 43 -6.48 -0.31 39.02
CA TRP A 43 -7.11 0.80 38.31
C TRP A 43 -6.15 1.95 38.04
N HIS A 44 -5.33 2.33 39.03
CA HIS A 44 -4.35 3.40 38.86
C HIS A 44 -3.30 3.02 37.81
N SER A 45 -2.77 1.80 37.88
CA SER A 45 -1.84 1.27 36.86
C SER A 45 -2.48 1.25 35.48
N MET A 46 -3.73 0.80 35.36
CA MET A 46 -4.49 0.79 34.11
C MET A 46 -4.63 2.21 33.53
N VAL A 47 -5.01 3.20 34.34
CA VAL A 47 -5.14 4.61 33.92
C VAL A 47 -3.82 5.12 33.33
N LEU A 48 -2.68 4.86 33.98
CA LEU A 48 -1.36 5.29 33.48
C LEU A 48 -1.01 4.64 32.13
N LEU A 49 -1.28 3.33 31.97
CA LEU A 49 -1.01 2.63 30.71
C LEU A 49 -1.93 3.10 29.58
N LEU A 50 -3.20 3.40 29.87
CA LEU A 50 -4.13 3.94 28.87
C LEU A 50 -3.73 5.35 28.41
N ILE A 51 -3.24 6.21 29.30
CA ILE A 51 -2.68 7.52 28.91
C ILE A 51 -1.54 7.34 27.91
N GLN A 52 -0.62 6.43 28.20
CA GLN A 52 0.51 6.14 27.32
C GLN A 52 0.05 5.50 26.01
N LEU A 53 -0.93 4.60 26.03
CA LEU A 53 -1.51 3.99 24.84
C LEU A 53 -2.13 5.04 23.90
N ALA A 54 -2.90 6.00 24.41
CA ALA A 54 -3.47 7.08 23.60
C ALA A 54 -2.39 7.93 22.91
N CYS A 55 -1.29 8.21 23.63
CA CYS A 55 -0.14 8.91 23.06
C CYS A 55 0.55 8.08 21.96
N SER A 56 0.73 6.78 22.19
CA SER A 56 1.34 5.86 21.24
C SER A 56 0.50 5.68 19.97
N GLU A 57 -0.82 5.54 20.08
CA GLU A 57 -1.72 5.43 18.92
C GLU A 57 -1.72 6.71 18.07
N LYS A 58 -1.63 7.89 18.70
CA LYS A 58 -1.46 9.16 17.99
C LYS A 58 -0.18 9.18 17.15
N LEU A 59 0.94 8.76 17.73
CA LEU A 59 2.23 8.68 17.03
C LEU A 59 2.19 7.63 15.91
N TYR A 60 1.57 6.48 16.15
CA TYR A 60 1.36 5.43 15.15
C TYR A 60 0.57 5.95 13.94
N CYS A 61 -0.59 6.55 14.18
CA CYS A 61 -1.50 7.05 13.15
C CYS A 61 -0.88 8.16 12.29
N SER A 62 0.06 8.93 12.85
CA SER A 62 0.80 9.95 12.10
C SER A 62 1.91 9.40 11.21
N LEU A 63 2.21 8.09 11.25
CA LEU A 63 3.35 7.46 10.58
C LEU A 63 4.72 8.08 10.94
N SER A 64 4.77 8.90 11.99
CA SER A 64 5.96 9.67 12.37
C SER A 64 7.15 8.77 12.75
N PHE A 65 6.87 7.53 13.16
CA PHE A 65 7.86 6.51 13.49
C PHE A 65 8.71 6.07 12.30
N LEU A 66 8.26 6.30 11.05
CA LEU A 66 9.00 5.98 9.82
C LEU A 66 9.88 7.13 9.31
N SER A 67 9.77 8.33 9.89
CA SER A 67 10.49 9.51 9.37
C SER A 67 12.01 9.41 9.57
N SER A 68 12.78 9.81 8.53
CA SER A 68 14.24 9.82 8.57
C SER A 68 14.77 10.82 9.61
N LYS A 69 15.80 10.40 10.36
CA LYS A 69 16.33 11.07 11.54
C LYS A 69 17.21 12.28 11.15
N GLY A 70 16.98 13.44 11.77
CA GLY A 70 18.00 14.51 11.85
C GLY A 70 18.96 14.24 13.02
N PHE A 71 20.19 14.77 12.95
CA PHE A 71 21.36 14.47 13.81
C PHE A 71 21.16 14.65 15.35
N LEU A 72 20.00 15.13 15.81
CA LEU A 72 19.73 15.45 17.22
C LEU A 72 18.38 14.91 17.75
N ARG A 73 17.65 14.09 16.98
CA ARG A 73 16.32 13.60 17.41
C ARG A 73 16.46 12.25 18.12
N LYS A 74 16.06 12.20 19.39
CA LYS A 74 15.91 10.97 20.19
C LYS A 74 15.12 9.93 19.39
N GLU A 75 15.59 8.69 19.38
CA GLU A 75 14.99 7.61 18.61
C GLU A 75 13.49 7.50 18.89
N SER A 76 12.68 7.42 17.83
CA SER A 76 11.29 7.03 17.96
C SER A 76 11.25 5.55 18.30
N THR A 77 11.39 5.22 19.58
CA THR A 77 11.25 3.87 20.12
C THR A 77 9.77 3.53 20.29
N LEU A 78 8.91 3.90 19.32
CA LEU A 78 7.47 3.61 19.38
C LEU A 78 7.24 2.09 19.49
N LYS A 79 8.05 1.29 18.77
CA LYS A 79 8.12 -0.17 18.94
C LYS A 79 8.36 -0.55 20.40
N THR A 80 9.45 -0.06 20.99
CA THR A 80 9.78 -0.32 22.41
C THR A 80 8.68 0.17 23.35
N THR A 81 8.02 1.27 23.02
CA THR A 81 6.90 1.80 23.82
C THR A 81 5.73 0.82 23.83
N TYR A 82 5.38 0.23 22.67
CA TYR A 82 4.38 -0.83 22.60
C TYR A 82 4.84 -2.14 23.25
N GLU A 83 6.12 -2.50 23.15
CA GLU A 83 6.68 -3.66 23.85
C GLU A 83 6.59 -3.50 25.37
N THR A 84 6.95 -2.33 25.90
CA THR A 84 6.78 -1.99 27.32
C THR A 84 5.32 -2.01 27.73
N LEU A 85 4.42 -1.36 26.96
CA LEU A 85 2.97 -1.41 27.22
C LEU A 85 2.44 -2.85 27.25
N ARG A 86 2.84 -3.68 26.27
CA ARG A 86 2.47 -5.10 26.20
C ARG A 86 2.85 -5.84 27.47
N ASP A 87 4.09 -5.67 27.92
CA ASP A 87 4.63 -6.39 29.07
C ASP A 87 4.01 -5.88 30.39
N ASP A 88 3.75 -4.57 30.50
CA ASP A 88 3.05 -3.98 31.64
C ASP A 88 1.58 -4.41 31.73
N PHE A 89 0.86 -4.45 30.61
CA PHE A 89 -0.50 -4.99 30.57
C PHE A 89 -0.53 -6.49 30.92
N ARG A 90 0.46 -7.26 30.47
CA ARG A 90 0.59 -8.69 30.83
C ARG A 90 0.85 -8.86 32.33
N ARG A 91 1.64 -7.97 32.94
CA ARG A 91 1.87 -7.97 34.38
C ARG A 91 0.58 -7.71 35.17
N ILE A 92 -0.26 -6.77 34.74
CA ILE A 92 -1.57 -6.53 35.38
C ILE A 92 -2.47 -7.78 35.29
N ASP A 93 -2.44 -8.48 34.16
CA ASP A 93 -3.20 -9.71 33.98
C ASP A 93 -2.74 -10.83 34.93
N GLY A 94 -1.42 -10.98 35.13
CA GLY A 94 -0.85 -12.02 36.00
C GLY A 94 -0.91 -11.76 37.51
N LEU A 95 -1.30 -10.55 37.97
CA LEU A 95 -1.25 -10.17 39.39
C LEU A 95 -2.41 -10.72 40.24
N HIS A 96 -3.51 -11.21 39.64
CA HIS A 96 -4.66 -11.73 40.39
C HIS A 96 -5.30 -12.95 39.72
N ASN A 97 -5.43 -14.06 40.46
CA ASN A 97 -6.13 -15.29 40.06
C ASN A 97 -7.67 -15.16 39.98
N ASP A 98 -8.24 -13.99 40.32
CA ASP A 98 -9.69 -13.82 40.51
C ASP A 98 -10.47 -13.49 39.22
N GLY A 99 -9.83 -13.50 38.04
CA GLY A 99 -10.51 -13.28 36.77
C GLY A 99 -11.24 -11.92 36.68
N SER A 100 -10.73 -10.90 37.39
CA SER A 100 -11.37 -9.58 37.42
C SER A 100 -11.45 -9.00 36.00
N PHE A 101 -12.54 -8.29 35.70
CA PHE A 101 -12.77 -7.63 34.41
C PHE A 101 -11.55 -6.84 33.91
N LEU A 102 -10.85 -6.12 34.80
CA LEU A 102 -9.67 -5.33 34.45
C LEU A 102 -8.44 -6.18 34.08
N SER A 103 -8.22 -7.35 34.72
CA SER A 103 -7.13 -8.26 34.33
C SER A 103 -7.41 -8.84 32.95
N HIS A 104 -8.64 -9.33 32.72
CA HIS A 104 -9.04 -9.86 31.42
C HIS A 104 -8.90 -8.81 30.29
N LEU A 105 -9.35 -7.57 30.54
CA LEU A 105 -9.18 -6.46 29.59
C LEU A 105 -7.69 -6.16 29.35
N SER A 106 -6.87 -6.20 30.39
CA SER A 106 -5.42 -5.99 30.30
C SER A 106 -4.73 -7.06 29.45
N GLY A 107 -5.09 -8.34 29.60
CA GLY A 107 -4.60 -9.42 28.74
C GLY A 107 -4.91 -9.16 27.26
N GLN A 108 -6.12 -8.71 26.95
CA GLN A 108 -6.50 -8.35 25.58
C GLN A 108 -5.76 -7.11 25.04
N LEU A 109 -5.51 -6.10 25.88
CA LEU A 109 -4.70 -4.95 25.49
C LEU A 109 -3.22 -5.32 25.27
N SER A 110 -2.70 -6.29 26.01
CA SER A 110 -1.37 -6.85 25.75
C SER A 110 -1.30 -7.47 24.35
N HIS A 111 -2.32 -8.24 23.95
CA HIS A 111 -2.42 -8.77 22.59
C HIS A 111 -2.53 -7.67 21.53
N PHE A 112 -3.32 -6.63 21.77
CA PHE A 112 -3.41 -5.48 20.87
C PHE A 112 -2.06 -4.77 20.70
N CYS A 113 -1.31 -4.54 21.78
CA CYS A 113 0.03 -3.95 21.69
C CYS A 113 1.01 -4.85 20.93
N ALA A 114 0.92 -6.17 21.07
CA ALA A 114 1.71 -7.10 20.27
C ALA A 114 1.38 -6.99 18.77
N ALA A 115 0.09 -6.96 18.42
CA ALA A 115 -0.37 -6.79 17.04
C ALA A 115 0.11 -5.46 16.42
N ARG A 116 0.20 -4.39 17.23
CA ARG A 116 0.78 -3.11 16.81
C ARG A 116 2.28 -3.21 16.54
N VAL A 117 3.03 -3.97 17.33
CA VAL A 117 4.46 -4.23 17.06
C VAL A 117 4.62 -4.93 15.71
N ASP A 118 3.81 -5.96 15.43
CA ASP A 118 3.86 -6.66 14.15
C ASP A 118 3.59 -5.72 12.96
N LEU A 119 2.59 -4.83 13.09
CA LEU A 119 2.31 -3.83 12.06
C LEU A 119 3.42 -2.78 11.91
N LEU A 120 4.04 -2.34 13.01
CA LEU A 120 5.20 -1.43 12.95
C LEU A 120 6.34 -2.05 12.13
N GLU A 121 6.65 -3.33 12.35
CA GLU A 121 7.65 -4.06 11.58
C GLU A 121 7.25 -4.24 10.12
N PHE A 122 5.97 -4.52 9.86
CA PHE A 122 5.44 -4.61 8.51
C PHE A 122 5.60 -3.28 7.75
N TYR A 123 5.21 -2.15 8.35
CA TYR A 123 5.37 -0.83 7.74
C TYR A 123 6.84 -0.46 7.50
N ASP A 124 7.75 -0.85 8.40
CA ASP A 124 9.19 -0.62 8.20
C ASP A 124 9.73 -1.45 7.02
N LYS A 125 9.36 -2.73 6.93
CA LYS A 125 9.68 -3.57 5.76
C LYS A 125 9.13 -2.97 4.47
N LEU A 126 7.88 -2.52 4.47
CA LEU A 126 7.23 -1.89 3.31
C LEU A 126 7.92 -0.59 2.89
N ALA A 127 8.30 0.27 3.84
CA ALA A 127 9.10 1.47 3.56
C ALA A 127 10.51 1.13 3.07
N GLY A 128 11.09 0.02 3.54
CA GLY A 128 12.38 -0.51 3.11
C GLY A 128 12.41 -0.94 1.64
N ILE A 129 11.30 -1.45 1.09
CA ILE A 129 11.19 -1.83 -0.33
C ILE A 129 11.51 -0.65 -1.25
N ALA A 130 11.05 0.56 -0.92
CA ALA A 130 11.33 1.75 -1.71
C ALA A 130 12.82 2.09 -1.82
N SER A 131 13.63 1.68 -0.85
CA SER A 131 15.08 1.93 -0.82
C SER A 131 15.90 0.76 -1.41
N SER A 132 15.26 -0.38 -1.67
CA SER A 132 15.92 -1.57 -2.16
C SER A 132 16.14 -1.51 -3.67
N LYS A 133 17.41 -1.55 -4.08
CA LYS A 133 17.83 -1.71 -5.48
C LYS A 133 17.68 -3.16 -5.98
N SER A 134 17.59 -4.12 -5.06
CA SER A 134 17.66 -5.56 -5.34
C SER A 134 16.30 -6.23 -5.56
N GLY A 135 15.21 -5.46 -5.68
CA GLY A 135 13.89 -6.03 -5.93
C GLY A 135 13.39 -6.83 -4.73
N ALA A 136 13.49 -6.28 -3.51
CA ALA A 136 12.76 -6.80 -2.36
C ALA A 136 11.29 -6.99 -2.77
N LYS A 137 10.83 -8.23 -2.75
CA LYS A 137 9.59 -8.59 -3.43
C LYS A 137 8.43 -8.19 -2.55
N VAL A 138 7.59 -7.31 -3.07
CA VAL A 138 6.28 -7.01 -2.49
C VAL A 138 5.47 -8.31 -2.28
N GLU A 139 5.77 -9.34 -3.08
CA GLU A 139 5.24 -10.71 -2.96
C GLU A 139 5.44 -11.33 -1.57
N ASP A 140 6.60 -11.10 -0.95
CA ASP A 140 6.95 -11.69 0.35
C ASP A 140 6.20 -11.02 1.51
N LEU A 141 5.62 -9.83 1.29
CA LEU A 141 4.85 -9.10 2.32
C LEU A 141 3.40 -9.56 2.43
N LEU A 142 2.83 -10.14 1.35
CA LEU A 142 1.46 -10.63 1.37
C LEU A 142 1.21 -11.73 2.42
N PRO A 143 2.05 -12.78 2.55
CA PRO A 143 1.86 -13.77 3.61
C PRO A 143 2.02 -13.18 5.01
N VAL A 144 2.93 -12.21 5.18
CA VAL A 144 3.16 -11.55 6.48
C VAL A 144 1.91 -10.80 6.95
N ILE A 145 1.29 -9.98 6.11
CA ILE A 145 0.07 -9.27 6.53
C ILE A 145 -1.12 -10.22 6.71
N SER A 146 -1.18 -11.31 5.93
CA SER A 146 -2.24 -12.31 6.06
C SER A 146 -2.15 -13.03 7.40
N ASP A 147 -0.94 -13.40 7.83
CA ASP A 147 -0.70 -13.98 9.16
C ASP A 147 -1.07 -12.98 10.27
N ILE A 148 -0.70 -11.70 10.15
CA ILE A 148 -1.10 -10.66 11.13
C ILE A 148 -2.63 -10.56 11.24
N CYS A 149 -3.36 -10.61 10.12
CA CYS A 149 -4.82 -10.63 10.12
C CYS A 149 -5.34 -11.86 10.89
N GLU A 150 -4.97 -13.06 10.46
CA GLU A 150 -5.51 -14.32 10.97
C GLU A 150 -5.17 -14.53 12.45
N THR A 151 -3.92 -14.25 12.83
CA THR A 151 -3.40 -14.44 14.18
C THR A 151 -4.07 -13.51 15.21
N ASN A 152 -4.54 -12.33 14.81
CA ASN A 152 -5.08 -11.33 15.74
C ASN A 152 -6.61 -11.26 15.80
N VAL A 153 -7.33 -11.82 14.83
CA VAL A 153 -8.81 -11.80 14.77
C VAL A 153 -9.47 -12.37 16.04
N SER A 154 -8.85 -13.34 16.72
CA SER A 154 -9.42 -14.00 17.90
C SER A 154 -8.82 -13.56 19.24
N LYS A 155 -7.80 -12.69 19.25
CA LYS A 155 -7.02 -12.40 20.47
C LYS A 155 -7.58 -11.28 21.36
N PHE A 156 -8.37 -10.37 20.79
CA PHE A 156 -9.06 -9.32 21.55
C PHE A 156 -10.50 -9.18 21.05
N TYR A 157 -11.46 -9.52 21.92
CA TYR A 157 -12.88 -9.69 21.61
C TYR A 157 -13.82 -9.07 22.65
N HIS A 158 -13.28 -8.42 23.69
CA HIS A 158 -14.10 -7.77 24.71
C HIS A 158 -15.01 -6.71 24.05
N PRO A 159 -16.30 -6.60 24.42
CA PRO A 159 -17.24 -5.65 23.79
C PRO A 159 -16.77 -4.20 23.78
N ILE A 160 -16.10 -3.75 24.85
CA ILE A 160 -15.53 -2.40 24.94
C ILE A 160 -14.42 -2.16 23.89
N LEU A 161 -13.74 -3.21 23.42
CA LEU A 161 -12.69 -3.15 22.41
C LEU A 161 -13.20 -3.33 20.98
N THR A 162 -14.49 -3.62 20.76
CA THR A 162 -15.04 -3.94 19.42
C THR A 162 -14.71 -2.88 18.37
N GLN A 163 -14.76 -1.60 18.71
CA GLN A 163 -14.45 -0.52 17.76
C GLN A 163 -12.96 -0.40 17.46
N VAL A 164 -12.11 -0.62 18.46
CA VAL A 164 -10.65 -0.66 18.28
C VAL A 164 -10.28 -1.84 17.38
N LYS A 165 -10.92 -3.00 17.60
CA LYS A 165 -10.77 -4.18 16.75
C LYS A 165 -11.22 -3.92 15.32
N ALA A 166 -12.35 -3.24 15.13
CA ALA A 166 -12.83 -2.89 13.79
C ALA A 166 -11.80 -2.03 13.04
N VAL A 167 -11.25 -0.99 13.69
CA VAL A 167 -10.21 -0.14 13.08
C VAL A 167 -8.96 -0.95 12.71
N PHE A 168 -8.47 -1.80 13.63
CA PHE A 168 -7.34 -2.68 13.36
C PHE A 168 -7.60 -3.61 12.16
N SER A 169 -8.77 -4.25 12.12
CA SER A 169 -9.14 -5.19 11.07
C SER A 169 -9.24 -4.49 9.70
N LEU A 170 -9.85 -3.29 9.65
CA LEU A 170 -9.93 -2.50 8.42
C LEU A 170 -8.54 -2.09 7.92
N GLU A 171 -7.62 -1.73 8.81
CA GLU A 171 -6.24 -1.41 8.44
C GLU A 171 -5.53 -2.60 7.82
N THR A 172 -5.53 -3.75 8.49
CA THR A 172 -4.80 -4.94 8.04
C THR A 172 -5.42 -5.56 6.79
N GLU A 173 -6.75 -5.60 6.71
CA GLU A 173 -7.47 -6.07 5.51
C GLU A 173 -7.24 -5.13 4.33
N ALA A 174 -7.31 -3.80 4.51
CA ALA A 174 -7.03 -2.87 3.43
C ALA A 174 -5.60 -3.02 2.90
N LEU A 175 -4.61 -3.16 3.77
CA LEU A 175 -3.21 -3.45 3.39
C LEU A 175 -3.11 -4.75 2.59
N GLN A 176 -3.74 -5.83 3.06
CA GLN A 176 -3.75 -7.12 2.38
C GLN A 176 -4.36 -7.03 0.98
N LYS A 177 -5.52 -6.37 0.84
CA LYS A 177 -6.21 -6.20 -0.45
C LYS A 177 -5.42 -5.29 -1.41
N LEU A 178 -4.77 -4.25 -0.92
CA LEU A 178 -3.91 -3.38 -1.75
C LEU A 178 -2.65 -4.11 -2.23
N LEU A 179 -2.00 -4.90 -1.37
CA LEU A 179 -0.89 -5.77 -1.78
C LEU A 179 -1.33 -6.79 -2.82
N ARG A 180 -2.47 -7.44 -2.61
CA ARG A 180 -3.06 -8.38 -3.56
C ARG A 180 -3.26 -7.73 -4.93
N ALA A 181 -3.93 -6.57 -4.96
CA ALA A 181 -4.14 -5.80 -6.18
C ALA A 181 -2.83 -5.44 -6.87
N HIS A 182 -1.82 -4.99 -6.12
CA HIS A 182 -0.51 -4.68 -6.69
C HIS A 182 0.12 -5.88 -7.40
N LEU A 183 0.13 -7.05 -6.76
CA LEU A 183 0.70 -8.28 -7.32
C LEU A 183 -0.08 -8.81 -8.53
N ASP A 184 -1.41 -8.78 -8.46
CA ASP A 184 -2.26 -9.26 -9.54
C ASP A 184 -2.11 -8.36 -10.79
N ILE A 185 -1.93 -7.04 -10.61
CA ILE A 185 -1.62 -6.09 -11.70
C ILE A 185 -0.25 -6.39 -12.30
N GLN A 186 0.77 -6.65 -11.47
CA GLN A 186 2.14 -7.00 -11.94
C GLN A 186 2.18 -8.29 -12.75
N LYS A 187 1.28 -9.23 -12.43
CA LYS A 187 1.11 -10.48 -13.18
C LYS A 187 0.22 -10.33 -14.42
N TRP A 188 -0.29 -9.12 -14.66
CA TRP A 188 -1.18 -8.77 -15.76
C TRP A 188 -2.50 -9.57 -15.75
N GLN A 189 -3.06 -9.79 -14.55
CA GLN A 189 -4.33 -10.50 -14.36
C GLN A 189 -5.50 -9.52 -14.17
N PHE A 190 -6.35 -9.34 -15.18
CA PHE A 190 -7.39 -8.31 -15.18
C PHE A 190 -8.39 -8.49 -14.02
N TYR A 191 -9.10 -9.63 -13.98
CA TYR A 191 -10.18 -9.84 -13.02
C TYR A 191 -9.71 -9.87 -11.55
N PRO A 192 -8.66 -10.62 -11.17
CA PRO A 192 -8.17 -10.61 -9.79
C PRO A 192 -7.78 -9.19 -9.34
N SER A 193 -7.17 -8.40 -10.23
CA SER A 193 -6.84 -6.99 -9.96
C SER A 193 -8.09 -6.15 -9.69
N VAL A 194 -9.14 -6.27 -10.51
CA VAL A 194 -10.40 -5.53 -10.32
C VAL A 194 -11.05 -5.89 -8.98
N ILE A 195 -11.17 -7.18 -8.67
CA ILE A 195 -11.77 -7.65 -7.42
C ILE A 195 -10.98 -7.13 -6.23
N ALA A 196 -9.66 -7.30 -6.22
CA ALA A 196 -8.82 -6.84 -5.11
C ALA A 196 -8.87 -5.31 -4.93
N LEU A 197 -8.89 -4.53 -6.01
CA LEU A 197 -9.05 -3.07 -5.96
C LEU A 197 -10.41 -2.65 -5.39
N GLN A 198 -11.47 -3.38 -5.73
CA GLN A 198 -12.82 -3.11 -5.22
C GLN A 198 -12.96 -3.49 -3.74
N GLU A 199 -12.43 -4.65 -3.35
CA GLU A 199 -12.39 -5.05 -1.93
C GLU A 199 -11.61 -4.05 -1.09
N ALA A 200 -10.45 -3.59 -1.57
CA ALA A 200 -9.69 -2.54 -0.90
C ALA A 200 -10.50 -1.23 -0.78
N LYS A 201 -11.23 -0.85 -1.84
CA LYS A 201 -12.11 0.34 -1.81
C LYS A 201 -13.18 0.20 -0.72
N VAL A 202 -13.86 -0.94 -0.65
CA VAL A 202 -14.93 -1.17 0.34
C VAL A 202 -14.40 -0.99 1.76
N LYS A 203 -13.23 -1.58 2.07
CA LYS A 203 -12.60 -1.46 3.41
C LYS A 203 -12.18 -0.04 3.75
N LEU A 204 -11.61 0.69 2.79
CA LEU A 204 -11.22 2.09 2.98
C LEU A 204 -12.44 3.00 3.14
N ASP A 205 -13.51 2.78 2.38
CA ASP A 205 -14.75 3.54 2.50
C ASP A 205 -15.43 3.27 3.86
N GLU A 206 -15.48 2.01 4.31
CA GLU A 206 -15.97 1.62 5.64
C GLU A 206 -15.18 2.31 6.76
N TRP A 207 -13.85 2.35 6.64
CA TRP A 207 -13.00 3.07 7.59
C TRP A 207 -13.27 4.58 7.59
N ASN A 208 -13.40 5.20 6.41
CA ASN A 208 -13.76 6.62 6.29
C ASN A 208 -15.12 6.92 6.95
N LEU A 209 -16.12 6.05 6.76
CA LEU A 209 -17.45 6.20 7.36
C LEU A 209 -17.41 6.10 8.88
N MET A 210 -16.57 5.25 9.47
CA MET A 210 -16.43 5.19 10.93
C MET A 210 -15.89 6.49 11.54
N ILE A 211 -15.07 7.22 10.78
CA ILE A 211 -14.53 8.52 11.19
C ILE A 211 -15.61 9.61 11.01
N GLN A 212 -16.27 9.67 9.85
CA GLN A 212 -17.23 10.74 9.50
C GLN A 212 -18.61 10.58 10.16
N GLY A 213 -19.09 9.35 10.34
CA GLY A 213 -20.42 9.04 10.89
C GLY A 213 -20.63 9.50 12.34
N ARG A 214 -19.59 9.95 13.03
CA ARG A 214 -19.66 10.55 14.37
C ARG A 214 -19.76 12.08 14.37
N GLU A 215 -19.51 12.74 13.23
CA GLU A 215 -19.52 14.20 13.11
C GLU A 215 -20.83 14.78 12.55
N THR A 216 -21.72 13.96 11.96
CA THR A 216 -23.00 14.39 11.38
C THR A 216 -24.00 15.00 12.39
N ARG A 217 -23.64 15.09 13.68
CA ARG A 217 -24.40 15.83 14.71
C ARG A 217 -23.90 17.25 14.97
N LYS A 218 -22.87 17.74 14.27
CA LYS A 218 -22.38 19.12 14.42
C LYS A 218 -22.72 19.96 13.19
N LEU A 219 -23.90 20.55 13.25
CA LEU A 219 -24.32 21.67 12.41
C LEU A 219 -23.35 22.85 12.63
N PHE A 220 -22.74 23.31 11.52
CA PHE A 220 -22.03 24.57 11.32
C PHE A 220 -20.80 24.85 12.24
N PHE A 221 -19.64 25.10 11.61
CA PHE A 221 -18.40 25.69 12.17
C PHE A 221 -17.27 24.80 12.75
N SER A 222 -17.34 23.46 12.74
CA SER A 222 -16.13 22.66 13.02
C SER A 222 -15.31 22.43 11.75
N LYS A 223 -14.04 22.85 11.75
CA LYS A 223 -13.06 22.39 10.74
C LYS A 223 -13.12 20.85 10.69
N PRO A 224 -13.21 20.22 9.49
CA PRO A 224 -13.20 18.76 9.41
C PRO A 224 -11.96 18.26 10.13
N GLN A 225 -12.11 17.29 11.04
CA GLN A 225 -10.94 16.70 11.67
C GLN A 225 -10.03 16.13 10.56
N PRO A 226 -8.71 16.38 10.64
CA PRO A 226 -7.79 15.90 9.63
C PRO A 226 -7.84 14.37 9.61
N ILE A 227 -8.13 13.81 8.42
CA ILE A 227 -8.12 12.36 8.19
C ILE A 227 -6.78 11.82 8.68
N CYS A 228 -6.78 10.71 9.43
CA CYS A 228 -5.58 10.05 9.91
C CYS A 228 -4.55 9.90 8.77
N PRO A 229 -3.29 10.36 8.93
CA PRO A 229 -2.27 10.29 7.88
C PRO A 229 -2.07 8.89 7.29
N ASN A 230 -2.15 7.84 8.12
CA ASN A 230 -2.10 6.46 7.65
C ASN A 230 -3.23 6.14 6.65
N LEU A 231 -4.49 6.45 6.98
CA LEU A 231 -5.62 6.24 6.09
C LEU A 231 -5.51 7.08 4.81
N GLN A 232 -5.00 8.32 4.91
CA GLN A 232 -4.74 9.13 3.72
C GLN A 232 -3.70 8.48 2.80
N TRP A 233 -2.63 7.93 3.38
CA TRP A 233 -1.59 7.24 2.62
C TRP A 233 -2.15 6.00 1.90
N LEU A 234 -2.97 5.18 2.56
CA LEU A 234 -3.63 4.02 1.94
C LEU A 234 -4.54 4.44 0.77
N ASN A 235 -5.31 5.51 0.92
CA ASN A 235 -6.13 6.06 -0.16
C ASN A 235 -5.29 6.54 -1.36
N ARG A 236 -4.14 7.17 -1.11
CA ARG A 236 -3.19 7.57 -2.17
C ARG A 236 -2.57 6.35 -2.86
N TRP A 237 -2.22 5.31 -2.11
CA TRP A 237 -1.71 4.08 -2.69
C TRP A 237 -2.75 3.40 -3.57
N LYS A 238 -3.99 3.27 -3.10
CA LYS A 238 -5.11 2.78 -3.91
C LYS A 238 -5.26 3.57 -5.20
N SER A 239 -5.19 4.90 -5.13
CA SER A 239 -5.32 5.78 -6.30
C SER A 239 -4.20 5.57 -7.31
N THR A 240 -2.97 5.32 -6.83
CA THR A 240 -1.82 4.97 -7.65
C THR A 240 -1.99 3.62 -8.33
N LEU A 241 -2.51 2.61 -7.62
CA LEU A 241 -2.80 1.30 -8.21
C LEU A 241 -3.90 1.36 -9.27
N VAL A 242 -4.93 2.20 -9.09
CA VAL A 242 -5.97 2.43 -10.13
C VAL A 242 -5.37 3.08 -11.38
N ALA A 243 -4.47 4.04 -11.20
CA ALA A 243 -3.76 4.65 -12.33
C ALA A 243 -2.89 3.62 -13.08
N LYS A 244 -2.15 2.78 -12.34
CA LYS A 244 -1.34 1.70 -12.90
C LYS A 244 -2.19 0.66 -13.64
N PHE A 245 -3.28 0.22 -13.03
CA PHE A 245 -4.27 -0.69 -13.62
C PHE A 245 -4.78 -0.15 -14.96
N SER A 246 -5.16 1.13 -15.00
CA SER A 246 -5.70 1.74 -16.21
C SER A 246 -4.71 1.84 -17.35
N LEU A 247 -3.40 1.98 -17.04
CA LEU A 247 -2.35 1.90 -18.06
C LEU A 247 -2.15 0.46 -18.54
N TYR A 248 -2.07 -0.52 -17.63
CA TYR A 248 -1.75 -1.90 -17.97
C TYR A 248 -2.88 -2.63 -18.69
N PHE A 249 -4.11 -2.19 -18.48
CA PHE A 249 -5.29 -2.72 -19.15
C PHE A 249 -5.92 -1.68 -20.07
N TYR A 250 -5.15 -0.69 -20.53
CA TYR A 250 -5.65 0.41 -21.36
C TYR A 250 -6.41 -0.11 -22.59
N ASN A 251 -5.85 -1.09 -23.31
CA ASN A 251 -6.48 -1.67 -24.49
C ASN A 251 -7.79 -2.39 -24.15
N VAL A 252 -7.80 -3.20 -23.09
CA VAL A 252 -9.00 -3.90 -22.60
C VAL A 252 -10.11 -2.92 -22.20
N LEU A 253 -9.74 -1.83 -21.53
CA LEU A 253 -10.67 -0.78 -21.15
C LEU A 253 -11.17 -0.02 -22.38
N LEU A 254 -10.31 0.25 -23.35
CA LEU A 254 -10.66 0.92 -24.60
C LEU A 254 -11.59 0.08 -25.48
N GLU A 255 -11.46 -1.26 -25.49
CA GLU A 255 -12.41 -2.14 -26.19
C GLU A 255 -13.85 -2.00 -25.68
N ASN A 256 -14.00 -1.57 -24.42
CA ASN A 256 -15.29 -1.41 -23.75
C ASN A 256 -15.65 0.06 -23.50
N SER A 257 -14.94 1.01 -24.13
CA SER A 257 -15.19 2.45 -23.98
C SER A 257 -14.75 3.25 -25.20
N SER A 258 -14.91 4.57 -25.17
CA SER A 258 -14.40 5.48 -26.20
C SER A 258 -13.05 6.09 -25.81
N VAL A 259 -12.27 6.53 -26.80
CA VAL A 259 -11.02 7.28 -26.59
C VAL A 259 -11.25 8.53 -25.73
N SER A 260 -12.39 9.20 -25.91
CA SER A 260 -12.80 10.35 -25.09
C SER A 260 -13.03 9.97 -23.63
N GLU A 261 -13.73 8.88 -23.36
CA GLU A 261 -13.99 8.39 -22.00
C GLU A 261 -12.70 7.95 -21.32
N MET A 262 -11.81 7.26 -22.05
CA MET A 262 -10.48 6.88 -21.54
C MET A 262 -9.65 8.10 -21.17
N ARG A 263 -9.66 9.17 -21.97
CA ARG A 263 -8.97 10.42 -21.63
C ARG A 263 -9.53 11.05 -20.35
N VAL A 264 -10.85 11.07 -20.19
CA VAL A 264 -11.50 11.59 -18.98
C VAL A 264 -11.18 10.72 -17.76
N LEU A 265 -11.19 9.40 -17.92
CA LEU A 265 -10.83 8.45 -16.87
C LEU A 265 -9.39 8.67 -16.41
N CYS A 266 -8.44 8.66 -17.33
CA CYS A 266 -7.02 8.87 -17.04
C CYS A 266 -6.75 10.24 -16.41
N GLY A 267 -7.43 11.30 -16.88
CA GLY A 267 -7.29 12.64 -16.32
C GLY A 267 -7.84 12.81 -14.89
N ARG A 268 -8.67 11.88 -14.41
CA ARG A 268 -9.15 11.84 -13.01
C ARG A 268 -8.20 11.11 -12.06
N HIS A 269 -7.21 10.39 -12.59
CA HIS A 269 -6.26 9.67 -11.75
C HIS A 269 -5.33 10.64 -11.03
N SER A 270 -4.76 10.18 -9.92
CA SER A 270 -3.70 10.92 -9.22
C SER A 270 -2.45 11.13 -10.09
N ILE A 271 -2.24 10.25 -11.08
CA ILE A 271 -1.16 10.32 -12.05
C ILE A 271 -1.73 9.95 -13.42
N ASP A 272 -1.61 10.86 -14.38
CA ASP A 272 -2.00 10.60 -15.78
C ASP A 272 -0.79 10.08 -16.57
N TYR A 273 -0.63 8.75 -16.57
CA TYR A 273 0.45 8.09 -17.31
C TYR A 273 0.31 8.27 -18.83
N ILE A 274 -0.92 8.35 -19.34
CA ILE A 274 -1.15 8.50 -20.79
C ILE A 274 -0.69 9.89 -21.23
N TYR A 275 -1.05 10.94 -20.48
CA TYR A 275 -0.56 12.29 -20.75
C TYR A 275 0.96 12.38 -20.63
N MET A 276 1.56 11.72 -19.65
CA MET A 276 3.01 11.69 -19.47
C MET A 276 3.73 11.06 -20.67
N ILE A 277 3.25 9.91 -21.14
CA ILE A 277 3.80 9.21 -22.32
C ILE A 277 3.59 10.06 -23.58
N HIS A 278 2.39 10.60 -23.79
CA HIS A 278 2.08 11.47 -24.94
C HIS A 278 2.97 12.73 -24.96
N SER A 279 3.14 13.38 -23.82
CA SER A 279 3.98 14.58 -23.71
C SER A 279 5.44 14.29 -24.00
N PHE A 280 5.96 13.14 -23.53
CA PHE A 280 7.31 12.69 -23.86
C PHE A 280 7.46 12.39 -25.36
N GLN A 281 6.53 11.61 -25.92
CA GLN A 281 6.52 11.22 -27.32
C GLN A 281 6.53 12.46 -28.23
N LYS A 282 5.64 13.43 -27.98
CA LYS A 282 5.54 14.66 -28.76
C LYS A 282 6.78 15.56 -28.61
N LYS A 283 7.35 15.66 -27.41
CA LYS A 283 8.49 16.55 -27.13
C LYS A 283 9.80 16.06 -27.73
N TYR A 284 10.01 14.75 -27.74
CA TYR A 284 11.27 14.14 -28.15
C TYR A 284 11.17 13.32 -29.43
N GLU A 285 10.01 13.34 -30.09
CA GLU A 285 9.72 12.63 -31.35
C GLU A 285 10.05 11.14 -31.25
N ALA A 286 9.70 10.53 -30.11
CA ALA A 286 9.79 9.07 -30.00
C ALA A 286 8.84 8.44 -31.02
N SER A 287 9.32 7.39 -31.69
CA SER A 287 8.54 6.60 -32.63
C SER A 287 7.41 5.87 -31.92
N CYS A 288 7.75 5.20 -30.81
CA CYS A 288 6.79 4.46 -30.00
C CYS A 288 7.29 4.35 -28.55
N VAL A 289 6.37 4.39 -27.60
CA VAL A 289 6.58 3.97 -26.21
C VAL A 289 5.66 2.80 -25.92
N ALA A 290 6.22 1.66 -25.52
CA ALA A 290 5.49 0.42 -25.35
C ALA A 290 5.77 -0.27 -24.01
N LEU A 291 4.78 -0.99 -23.50
CA LEU A 291 4.93 -1.94 -22.39
C LEU A 291 4.76 -3.34 -22.97
N ILE A 292 5.72 -4.22 -22.69
CA ILE A 292 5.78 -5.59 -23.20
C ILE A 292 5.69 -6.55 -22.02
N TYR A 293 4.87 -7.59 -22.16
CA TYR A 293 4.84 -8.70 -21.21
C TYR A 293 5.85 -9.77 -21.63
N ASP A 294 6.84 -10.00 -20.79
CA ASP A 294 7.98 -10.89 -21.03
C ASP A 294 7.60 -12.36 -20.76
N LEU A 295 7.35 -13.11 -21.84
CA LEU A 295 7.03 -14.54 -21.83
C LEU A 295 8.26 -15.44 -22.02
N THR A 296 9.46 -14.88 -22.14
CA THR A 296 10.68 -15.65 -22.47
C THR A 296 10.95 -16.84 -21.52
N GLU A 297 10.52 -16.74 -20.26
CA GLU A 297 10.68 -17.77 -19.24
C GLU A 297 9.41 -18.59 -18.93
N VAL A 298 8.25 -18.25 -19.52
CA VAL A 298 6.95 -18.82 -19.14
C VAL A 298 6.29 -19.50 -20.34
N ARG A 299 6.09 -20.82 -20.24
CA ARG A 299 5.43 -21.61 -21.30
C ARG A 299 3.91 -21.63 -21.21
N ASP A 300 3.34 -21.26 -20.07
CA ASP A 300 1.89 -21.30 -19.81
C ASP A 300 1.38 -19.92 -19.39
N PHE A 301 1.19 -19.03 -20.37
CA PHE A 301 0.46 -17.78 -20.17
C PHE A 301 -1.04 -18.03 -20.36
N PRO A 302 -1.88 -17.89 -19.30
CA PRO A 302 -3.30 -18.20 -19.39
C PRO A 302 -4.12 -17.10 -20.10
N GLY A 303 -3.51 -15.99 -20.52
CA GLY A 303 -4.22 -14.83 -21.05
C GLY A 303 -4.59 -13.80 -19.97
N LEU A 304 -5.24 -12.72 -20.41
CA LEU A 304 -5.68 -11.58 -19.59
C LEU A 304 -6.80 -11.92 -18.58
N GLY A 305 -7.51 -13.03 -18.81
CA GLY A 305 -8.61 -13.50 -17.97
C GLY A 305 -9.81 -14.04 -18.78
N TYR A 306 -10.79 -14.59 -18.04
CA TYR A 306 -11.99 -15.34 -18.49
C TYR A 306 -11.72 -16.48 -19.49
N ARG A 307 -11.11 -17.58 -19.00
CA ARG A 307 -11.16 -18.87 -19.70
C ARG A 307 -11.96 -19.87 -18.88
N LEU A 308 -13.09 -20.33 -19.42
CA LEU A 308 -13.73 -21.55 -18.91
C LEU A 308 -12.80 -22.74 -19.23
N PRO A 309 -12.72 -23.79 -18.39
CA PRO A 309 -11.82 -24.94 -18.59
C PRO A 309 -11.93 -25.61 -19.98
N ILE A 310 -13.05 -25.37 -20.66
CA ILE A 310 -13.45 -25.93 -21.96
C ILE A 310 -12.87 -25.15 -23.15
N TRP A 311 -12.35 -23.93 -22.93
CA TRP A 311 -11.79 -23.09 -23.98
C TRP A 311 -10.34 -23.54 -24.18
N ARG A 312 -10.15 -24.40 -25.21
CA ARG A 312 -8.82 -24.76 -25.72
C ARG A 312 -8.00 -23.48 -25.90
N LYS A 313 -6.71 -23.55 -25.54
CA LYS A 313 -5.69 -22.52 -25.82
C LYS A 313 -6.08 -21.80 -27.11
N GLU A 314 -6.52 -20.55 -27.02
CA GLU A 314 -6.33 -19.66 -28.16
C GLU A 314 -4.84 -19.81 -28.45
N GLU A 315 -4.54 -20.34 -29.63
CA GLU A 315 -3.20 -20.29 -30.17
C GLU A 315 -2.81 -18.83 -30.04
N ILE A 316 -1.98 -18.51 -29.04
CA ILE A 316 -1.21 -17.27 -29.07
C ILE A 316 -0.60 -17.34 -30.45
N ASP A 317 -1.06 -16.46 -31.35
CA ASP A 317 -0.65 -16.46 -32.73
C ASP A 317 0.87 -16.61 -32.70
N VAL A 318 1.41 -17.66 -33.32
CA VAL A 318 2.79 -18.12 -33.13
C VAL A 318 3.80 -16.99 -33.41
N LEU A 319 3.34 -15.92 -34.06
CA LEU A 319 4.02 -14.66 -34.31
C LEU A 319 4.24 -13.73 -33.10
N GLU A 320 3.35 -13.66 -32.10
CA GLU A 320 3.52 -12.76 -30.93
C GLU A 320 4.11 -13.51 -29.73
N THR A 321 5.41 -13.75 -29.77
CA THR A 321 6.15 -14.40 -28.67
C THR A 321 6.10 -13.61 -27.35
N ASN A 322 5.86 -12.30 -27.38
CA ASN A 322 5.64 -11.45 -26.20
C ASN A 322 4.55 -10.39 -26.49
N PRO A 323 3.41 -10.38 -25.77
CA PRO A 323 2.31 -9.47 -26.09
C PRO A 323 2.59 -8.03 -25.64
N LEU A 324 2.06 -7.07 -26.42
CA LEU A 324 2.09 -5.65 -26.08
C LEU A 324 0.94 -5.30 -25.12
N ILE A 325 1.30 -4.92 -23.90
CA ILE A 325 0.37 -4.45 -22.87
C ILE A 325 -0.20 -3.07 -23.26
N PHE A 326 0.69 -2.20 -23.75
CA PHE A 326 0.38 -0.83 -24.11
C PHE A 326 1.35 -0.37 -25.20
N TYR A 327 0.91 0.51 -26.09
CA TYR A 327 1.76 1.21 -27.04
C TYR A 327 1.17 2.58 -27.38
N TYR A 328 2.02 3.54 -27.69
CA TYR A 328 1.63 4.86 -28.17
C TYR A 328 2.73 5.48 -29.04
N PRO A 329 2.42 6.13 -30.19
CA PRO A 329 1.08 6.38 -30.72
C PRO A 329 0.53 5.22 -31.55
N GLU A 330 1.37 4.54 -32.31
CA GLU A 330 1.01 3.44 -33.20
C GLU A 330 1.71 2.15 -32.78
N LYS A 331 1.14 1.01 -33.19
CA LYS A 331 1.72 -0.31 -32.93
C LYS A 331 3.04 -0.42 -33.68
N PRO A 332 4.13 -0.88 -33.05
CA PRO A 332 5.38 -1.17 -33.75
C PRO A 332 5.14 -2.13 -34.93
N ASP A 333 5.88 -1.92 -36.02
CA ASP A 333 5.80 -2.80 -37.18
C ASP A 333 6.39 -4.20 -36.89
N ILE A 334 6.15 -5.17 -37.78
CA ILE A 334 6.60 -6.56 -37.59
C ILE A 334 8.13 -6.64 -37.42
N SER A 335 8.89 -5.84 -38.17
CA SER A 335 10.35 -5.85 -38.07
C SER A 335 10.85 -5.30 -36.74
N GLN A 336 10.17 -4.29 -36.19
CA GLN A 336 10.43 -3.76 -34.86
C GLN A 336 10.07 -4.82 -33.81
N LEU A 337 8.93 -5.48 -33.92
CA LEU A 337 8.51 -6.55 -33.00
C LEU A 337 9.52 -7.70 -32.95
N ASP A 338 10.04 -8.14 -34.09
CA ASP A 338 11.07 -9.18 -34.15
C ASP A 338 12.36 -8.78 -33.41
N ILE A 339 12.77 -7.51 -33.54
CA ILE A 339 13.93 -6.96 -32.85
C ILE A 339 13.68 -6.85 -31.35
N LEU A 340 12.47 -6.44 -30.94
CA LEU A 340 12.08 -6.40 -29.52
C LEU A 340 12.12 -7.79 -28.90
N ASN A 341 11.53 -8.79 -29.57
CA ASN A 341 11.53 -10.18 -29.12
C ASN A 341 12.94 -10.77 -29.07
N SER A 342 13.76 -10.52 -30.09
CA SER A 342 15.17 -10.94 -30.12
C SER A 342 15.99 -10.24 -29.03
N GLY A 343 15.71 -8.96 -28.77
CA GLY A 343 16.36 -8.17 -27.71
C GLY A 343 16.04 -8.67 -26.31
N LEU A 344 14.81 -9.13 -26.08
CA LEU A 344 14.40 -9.78 -24.84
C LEU A 344 14.99 -11.19 -24.70
N ALA A 345 14.96 -12.00 -25.76
CA ALA A 345 15.47 -13.38 -25.74
C ALA A 345 17.00 -13.48 -25.62
N SER A 346 17.74 -12.54 -26.23
CA SER A 346 19.21 -12.53 -26.22
C SER A 346 19.83 -12.10 -24.89
N LYS A 347 19.03 -11.53 -23.98
CA LYS A 347 19.50 -11.02 -22.69
C LYS A 347 18.89 -11.88 -21.58
N PRO A 348 19.69 -12.62 -20.80
CA PRO A 348 19.14 -13.36 -19.68
C PRO A 348 18.44 -12.39 -18.72
N SER A 349 17.34 -12.81 -18.10
CA SER A 349 16.56 -12.01 -17.16
C SER A 349 17.38 -11.41 -16.02
N SER A 350 18.53 -12.00 -15.69
CA SER A 350 19.51 -11.49 -14.73
C SER A 350 20.25 -10.22 -15.20
N SER A 351 20.30 -9.93 -16.50
CA SER A 351 20.91 -8.73 -17.08
C SER A 351 19.96 -7.51 -17.05
N MET A 352 18.65 -7.75 -17.14
CA MET A 352 17.59 -6.74 -17.03
C MET A 352 17.31 -6.39 -15.56
N SER A 353 18.13 -5.49 -15.00
CA SER A 353 17.89 -4.93 -13.66
C SER A 353 16.90 -3.76 -13.71
N TYR A 354 16.24 -3.49 -12.58
CA TYR A 354 15.29 -2.38 -12.45
C TYR A 354 15.95 -0.98 -12.50
N ASP A 355 17.28 -0.92 -12.43
CA ASP A 355 18.06 0.31 -12.31
C ASP A 355 18.98 0.53 -13.51
N ARG A 356 18.87 -0.29 -14.55
CA ARG A 356 19.69 -0.18 -15.76
C ARG A 356 18.82 -0.15 -17.01
N ILE A 357 19.02 0.91 -17.79
CA ILE A 357 18.47 0.98 -19.15
C ILE A 357 19.42 0.23 -20.06
N ILE A 358 18.85 -0.64 -20.87
CA ILE A 358 19.61 -1.44 -21.83
C ILE A 358 19.29 -0.94 -23.22
N PRO A 359 20.25 -0.30 -23.89
CA PRO A 359 20.10 0.13 -25.27
C PRO A 359 20.28 -1.05 -26.23
N LEU A 360 19.64 -0.93 -27.38
CA LEU A 360 19.78 -1.78 -28.56
C LEU A 360 19.59 -0.86 -29.78
N SER A 361 20.33 -1.08 -30.85
CA SER A 361 20.14 -0.32 -32.09
C SER A 361 20.23 -1.24 -33.28
N ASP A 362 19.45 -0.92 -34.30
CA ASP A 362 19.59 -1.49 -35.63
C ASP A 362 20.10 -0.39 -36.60
N ASN A 363 20.15 -0.67 -37.90
CA ASN A 363 20.62 0.31 -38.90
C ASN A 363 19.68 1.52 -39.06
N LYS A 364 18.42 1.41 -38.64
CA LYS A 364 17.34 2.38 -38.82
C LYS A 364 16.84 2.98 -37.51
N ASN A 365 16.83 2.25 -36.39
CA ASN A 365 16.12 2.57 -35.16
C ASN A 365 17.01 2.35 -33.92
N SER A 366 16.65 3.05 -32.84
CA SER A 366 17.21 2.86 -31.50
C SER A 366 16.13 2.45 -30.52
N TYR A 367 16.43 1.49 -29.67
CA TYR A 367 15.52 0.90 -28.69
C TYR A 367 16.15 0.96 -27.31
N PHE A 368 15.37 1.39 -26.32
CA PHE A 368 15.80 1.46 -24.93
C PHE A 368 14.86 0.61 -24.09
N PHE A 369 15.41 -0.31 -23.29
CA PHE A 369 14.64 -1.24 -22.46
C PHE A 369 14.90 -0.96 -20.98
N ILE A 370 13.85 -0.98 -20.15
CA ILE A 370 13.98 -1.03 -18.69
C ILE A 370 12.93 -1.97 -18.11
N ARG A 371 13.32 -2.81 -17.15
CA ARG A 371 12.37 -3.66 -16.44
C ARG A 371 11.57 -2.82 -15.43
N VAL A 372 10.25 -2.90 -15.51
CA VAL A 372 9.34 -2.17 -14.63
C VAL A 372 8.81 -3.09 -13.52
N ASP A 373 8.30 -4.25 -13.89
CA ASP A 373 7.85 -5.32 -12.98
C ASP A 373 8.50 -6.65 -13.39
N PRO A 374 8.39 -7.73 -12.59
CA PRO A 374 9.10 -8.99 -12.88
C PRO A 374 8.93 -9.52 -14.30
N LYS A 375 7.75 -9.32 -14.90
CA LYS A 375 7.42 -9.76 -16.27
C LYS A 375 7.03 -8.62 -17.20
N ILE A 376 7.32 -7.37 -16.85
CA ILE A 376 6.91 -6.20 -17.66
C ILE A 376 8.10 -5.32 -17.95
N VAL A 377 8.32 -5.06 -19.24
CA VAL A 377 9.43 -4.25 -19.75
C VAL A 377 8.87 -3.02 -20.45
N LEU A 378 9.37 -1.85 -20.07
CA LEU A 378 9.11 -0.60 -20.76
C LEU A 378 10.15 -0.42 -21.86
N VAL A 379 9.66 -0.08 -23.05
CA VAL A 379 10.48 0.14 -24.24
C VAL A 379 10.18 1.50 -24.84
N VAL A 380 11.24 2.21 -25.24
CA VAL A 380 11.15 3.44 -26.04
C VAL A 380 11.89 3.23 -27.37
N ILE A 381 11.23 3.52 -28.48
CA ILE A 381 11.73 3.37 -29.85
C ILE A 381 11.91 4.74 -30.47
N PHE A 382 13.03 4.96 -31.15
CA PHE A 382 13.29 6.14 -31.96
C PHE A 382 13.65 5.73 -33.39
N HIS A 383 13.20 6.53 -34.36
CA HIS A 383 13.77 6.51 -35.70
C HIS A 383 15.15 7.18 -35.68
N GLY A 384 16.13 6.54 -36.27
CA GLY A 384 17.53 6.95 -36.28
C GLY A 384 18.34 6.47 -35.07
N ARG A 385 19.64 6.77 -35.10
CA ARG A 385 20.55 6.49 -33.98
C ARG A 385 20.42 7.56 -32.91
N LYS A 386 20.06 7.15 -31.68
CA LYS A 386 20.08 7.96 -30.46
C LYS A 386 21.20 7.49 -29.54
N SER A 387 21.76 8.42 -28.79
CA SER A 387 22.89 8.14 -27.91
C SER A 387 22.40 7.61 -26.57
N GLU A 388 23.12 6.66 -25.99
CA GLU A 388 22.88 6.19 -24.62
C GLU A 388 23.10 7.30 -23.57
N LYS A 389 23.84 8.36 -23.94
CA LYS A 389 24.11 9.53 -23.09
C LYS A 389 22.96 10.55 -23.07
N ASP A 390 21.87 10.28 -23.80
CA ASP A 390 20.72 11.16 -23.85
C ASP A 390 19.94 11.11 -22.52
N ASN A 391 20.29 12.03 -21.60
CA ASN A 391 19.74 12.09 -20.25
C ASN A 391 18.20 12.17 -20.19
N PHE A 392 17.55 12.67 -21.25
CA PHE A 392 16.09 12.80 -21.28
C PHE A 392 15.38 11.44 -21.38
N VAL A 393 15.91 10.49 -22.18
CA VAL A 393 15.35 9.12 -22.28
C VAL A 393 15.50 8.43 -20.95
N SER A 394 16.70 8.51 -20.38
CA SER A 394 17.00 7.89 -19.09
C SER A 394 16.15 8.46 -17.96
N SER A 395 16.03 9.78 -17.88
CA SER A 395 15.20 10.44 -16.87
C SER A 395 13.73 10.03 -16.98
N PHE A 396 13.17 9.98 -18.19
CA PHE A 396 11.78 9.57 -18.40
C PHE A 396 11.56 8.09 -18.02
N MET A 397 12.41 7.19 -18.50
CA MET A 397 12.26 5.76 -18.25
C MET A 397 12.45 5.40 -16.78
N PHE A 398 13.40 6.03 -16.09
CA PHE A 398 13.56 5.85 -14.63
C PHE A 398 12.39 6.43 -13.85
N ASP A 399 11.87 7.59 -14.24
CA ASP A 399 10.74 8.20 -13.56
C ASP A 399 9.45 7.37 -13.71
N LEU A 400 9.10 7.00 -14.94
CA LEU A 400 7.92 6.18 -15.23
C LEU A 400 8.03 4.80 -14.57
N SER A 401 9.17 4.12 -14.67
CA SER A 401 9.38 2.82 -14.03
C SER A 401 9.30 2.90 -12.50
N SER A 402 9.85 3.94 -11.88
CA SER A 402 9.77 4.16 -10.43
C SER A 402 8.33 4.40 -9.95
N GLN A 403 7.54 5.13 -10.74
CA GLN A 403 6.12 5.35 -10.45
C GLN A 403 5.31 4.06 -10.57
N LEU A 404 5.50 3.28 -11.64
CA LEU A 404 4.81 2.02 -11.86
C LEU A 404 5.20 0.93 -10.82
N ARG A 405 6.44 0.95 -10.33
CA ARG A 405 6.88 0.13 -9.19
C ARG A 405 6.29 0.53 -7.84
N CYS A 406 5.54 1.62 -7.78
CA CYS A 406 5.04 2.19 -6.52
C CYS A 406 6.17 2.62 -5.56
N THR A 407 7.40 2.79 -6.04
CA THR A 407 8.55 3.20 -5.21
C THR A 407 8.31 4.54 -4.55
N LYS A 408 7.74 5.52 -5.29
CA LYS A 408 7.41 6.84 -4.74
C LYS A 408 6.40 6.76 -3.61
N ILE A 409 5.32 5.99 -3.76
CA ILE A 409 4.29 5.89 -2.70
C ILE A 409 4.85 5.17 -1.47
N PHE A 410 5.63 4.09 -1.63
CA PHE A 410 6.29 3.42 -0.51
C PHE A 410 7.32 4.32 0.18
N SER A 411 8.09 5.10 -0.58
CA SER A 411 9.04 6.06 -0.01
C SER A 411 8.34 7.17 0.78
N SER A 412 7.14 7.56 0.36
CA SER A 412 6.36 8.60 1.02
C SER A 412 5.86 8.22 2.41
N LEU A 413 5.90 6.93 2.79
CA LEU A 413 5.68 6.50 4.18
C LEU A 413 6.65 7.22 5.13
N ARG A 414 7.90 7.42 4.69
CA ARG A 414 8.92 8.14 5.46
C ARG A 414 8.70 9.63 5.30
N GLY A 415 8.03 10.24 6.28
CA GLY A 415 7.75 11.68 6.25
C GLY A 415 6.44 12.06 5.58
N PHE A 416 5.49 11.12 5.53
CA PHE A 416 4.09 11.43 5.22
C PHE A 416 3.57 12.49 6.20
N LYS A 417 2.98 13.57 5.69
CA LYS A 417 2.44 14.68 6.47
C LYS A 417 1.04 15.04 6.01
#